data_AF-A0ABD0RTB2-F1
#
_entry.id   AF-A0ABD0RTB2-F1
#
_cell.length_a   1.000
_cell.length_b   1.000
_cell.length_c   1.000
_cell.angle_alpha   90.00
_cell.angle_beta   90.00
_cell.angle_gamma   90.00
#
_symmetry.space_group_name_H-M   'P 1'
#
loop_
_entity.id
_entity.type
_entity.pdbx_description
1 polymer ?
#
loop_
_entity_poly.entity_id
_entity_poly.type
_entity_poly.pdbx_seq_one_letter_code
_entity_poly.pdbx_strand_id
1 'polypeptide(L)' 'MNTPPNSQGILIGDKVYSEVFLAIDSSIIPEERLSTTPSMLDGLDHETETDLRILGCELIQSAGILLRLPQ' A
#
# COMPACT_ATOMS: atom_id res chain seq x y z
N MET A 1 28.43 -6.27 2.16
CA MET A 1 28.05 -5.67 3.46
C MET A 1 27.29 -4.39 3.15
N ASN A 2 26.00 -4.34 3.44
CA ASN A 2 25.21 -3.10 3.54
C ASN A 2 24.02 -3.43 4.45
N THR A 3 24.28 -3.46 5.75
CA THR A 3 23.24 -3.38 6.77
C THR A 3 22.66 -1.97 6.70
N PRO A 4 21.35 -1.78 6.47
CA PRO A 4 20.78 -0.45 6.55
C PRO A 4 20.98 0.08 7.97
N PRO A 5 21.37 1.36 8.13
CA PRO A 5 21.57 1.93 9.45
C PRO A 5 20.22 1.98 10.16
N ASN A 6 20.14 1.24 11.27
CA ASN A 6 19.23 1.41 12.40
C ASN A 6 18.08 2.41 12.17
N SER A 7 16.97 1.93 11.58
CA SER A 7 15.76 2.72 11.27
C SER A 7 14.98 3.09 12.54
N GLN A 8 15.58 3.90 13.41
CA GLN A 8 14.88 4.53 14.51
C GLN A 8 14.02 5.64 13.90
N GLY A 9 12.71 5.39 13.82
CA GLY A 9 11.74 6.27 13.17
C GLY A 9 11.79 7.74 13.58
N ILE A 10 11.04 8.59 12.87
CA ILE A 10 10.99 10.04 13.13
C ILE A 10 10.13 10.33 14.36
N LEU A 11 10.67 11.08 15.33
CA LEU A 11 9.91 11.63 16.45
C LEU A 11 9.09 12.84 15.99
N ILE A 12 7.77 12.76 16.05
CA ILE A 12 6.85 13.88 15.83
C ILE A 12 6.03 14.08 17.10
N GLY A 13 6.29 15.19 17.82
CA GLY A 13 5.73 15.41 19.15
C GLY A 13 6.29 14.39 20.15
N ASP A 14 5.40 13.60 20.75
CA ASP A 14 5.68 12.55 21.72
C ASP A 14 5.65 11.13 21.12
N LYS A 15 5.48 11.00 19.79
CA LYS A 15 5.34 9.71 19.10
C LYS A 15 6.46 9.46 18.09
N VAL A 16 6.94 8.21 18.05
CA VAL A 16 7.88 7.72 17.04
C VAL A 16 7.08 7.15 15.88
N TYR A 17 7.27 7.72 14.69
CA TYR A 17 6.68 7.29 13.44
C TYR A 17 7.70 6.51 12.63
N SER A 18 7.29 5.37 12.06
CA SER A 18 8.12 4.67 11.07
C SER A 18 8.45 5.63 9.92
N GLU A 19 9.69 5.65 9.45
CA GLU A 19 10.16 6.48 8.33
C GLU A 19 9.53 6.04 7.00
N VAL A 20 8.21 6.26 6.86
CA VAL A 20 7.51 6.03 5.59
C VAL A 20 7.69 7.28 4.73
N PHE A 21 8.68 7.25 3.85
CA PHE A 21 8.93 8.29 2.87
C PHE A 21 7.88 8.20 1.74
N LEU A 22 6.87 9.05 1.80
CA LEU A 22 5.86 9.20 0.75
C LEU A 22 6.29 10.31 -0.21
N ALA A 23 7.04 9.96 -1.23
CA ALA A 23 7.38 10.90 -2.30
C ALA A 23 6.59 10.61 -3.57
N ILE A 24 6.22 11.69 -4.25
CA ILE A 24 5.30 11.68 -5.41
C ILE A 24 5.91 10.91 -6.59
N ASP A 25 7.23 10.87 -6.68
CA ASP A 25 8.02 10.11 -7.64
C ASP A 25 7.94 8.58 -7.41
N SER A 26 7.57 8.14 -6.21
CA SER A 26 7.34 6.73 -5.87
C SER A 26 5.91 6.26 -6.16
N SER A 27 5.04 7.11 -6.73
CA SER A 27 3.64 6.75 -7.04
C SER A 27 3.50 5.78 -8.21
N ILE A 28 4.53 5.67 -9.06
CA ILE A 28 4.58 4.75 -10.18
C ILE A 28 5.47 3.58 -9.78
N ILE A 29 4.86 2.41 -9.63
CA ILE A 29 5.59 1.18 -9.37
C ILE A 29 6.12 0.66 -10.73
N PRO A 30 7.44 0.41 -10.87
CA PRO A 30 8.00 -0.20 -12.07
C PRO A 30 7.34 -1.55 -12.34
N GLU A 31 7.10 -1.87 -13.61
CA GLU A 31 6.38 -3.09 -14.02
C GLU A 31 7.02 -4.38 -13.47
N GLU A 32 8.34 -4.38 -13.35
CA GLU A 32 9.12 -5.47 -12.74
C GLU A 32 8.66 -5.80 -11.31
N ARG A 33 8.25 -4.78 -10.54
CA ARG A 33 7.75 -4.94 -9.16
C ARG A 33 6.25 -5.21 -9.07
N LEU A 34 5.52 -5.11 -10.19
CA LEU A 34 4.10 -5.48 -10.26
C LEU A 34 3.92 -6.99 -10.44
N SER A 35 4.96 -7.69 -10.90
CA SER A 35 4.91 -9.12 -11.25
C SER A 35 4.73 -10.07 -10.06
N THR A 36 5.15 -9.69 -8.86
CA THR A 36 4.99 -10.50 -7.65
C THR A 36 4.67 -9.61 -6.47
N THR A 37 3.38 -9.55 -6.14
CA THR A 37 2.89 -8.76 -5.02
C THR A 37 3.20 -9.46 -3.69
N PRO A 38 3.21 -8.74 -2.55
CA PRO A 38 3.31 -9.37 -1.24
C PRO A 38 2.25 -10.44 -0.99
N SER A 39 1.00 -10.20 -1.42
CA SER A 39 -0.08 -11.18 -1.29
C SER A 39 0.22 -12.47 -2.06
N MET A 40 0.83 -12.37 -3.24
CA MET A 40 1.28 -13.54 -4.00
C MET A 40 2.41 -14.30 -3.31
N LEU A 41 3.35 -13.59 -2.66
CA LEU A 41 4.39 -14.22 -1.84
C LEU A 41 3.81 -14.97 -0.65
N ASP A 42 2.69 -14.48 -0.11
CA ASP A 42 1.94 -15.12 0.98
C ASP A 42 1.02 -16.27 0.50
N GLY A 43 1.06 -16.60 -0.80
CA GLY A 43 0.38 -17.76 -1.37
C GLY A 43 -0.99 -17.47 -1.98
N LEU A 44 -1.36 -16.20 -2.16
CA LEU A 44 -2.56 -15.82 -2.90
C LEU A 44 -2.31 -15.95 -4.41
N ASP A 45 -3.21 -16.62 -5.13
CA ASP A 45 -3.11 -16.65 -6.58
C ASP A 45 -3.53 -15.30 -7.20
N HIS A 46 -3.05 -15.04 -8.41
CA HIS A 46 -3.25 -13.77 -9.10
C HIS A 46 -4.74 -13.46 -9.41
N GLU A 47 -5.54 -14.48 -9.73
CA GLU A 47 -6.96 -14.31 -10.05
C GLU A 47 -7.72 -13.88 -8.80
N THR A 48 -7.53 -14.61 -7.70
CA THR A 48 -8.13 -14.25 -6.40
C THR A 48 -7.66 -12.87 -5.92
N GLU A 49 -6.38 -12.52 -6.07
CA GLU A 49 -5.92 -11.17 -5.73
C GLU A 49 -6.63 -10.08 -6.55
N THR A 50 -6.82 -10.32 -7.85
CA THR A 50 -7.50 -9.38 -8.75
C THR A 50 -8.96 -9.17 -8.33
N ASP A 51 -9.67 -10.26 -8.03
CA ASP A 51 -11.06 -10.20 -7.57
C ASP A 51 -11.19 -9.46 -6.24
N LEU A 52 -10.26 -9.69 -5.30
CA LEU A 52 -10.23 -8.97 -4.03
C LEU A 52 -9.96 -7.47 -4.20
N ARG A 53 -9.12 -7.08 -5.17
CA ARG A 53 -8.88 -5.66 -5.50
C ARG A 53 -10.14 -5.01 -6.06
N ILE A 54 -10.87 -5.69 -6.95
CA ILE A 54 -12.14 -5.22 -7.50
C ILE A 54 -13.17 -5.06 -6.39
N LEU A 55 -13.35 -6.09 -5.56
CA LEU A 55 -14.26 -6.05 -4.42
C LEU A 55 -13.92 -4.91 -3.46
N GLY A 56 -12.64 -4.70 -3.15
CA GLY A 56 -12.17 -3.59 -2.33
C GLY A 56 -12.59 -2.23 -2.91
N CYS A 57 -12.43 -2.03 -4.22
CA CYS A 57 -12.88 -0.82 -4.90
C CYS A 57 -14.40 -0.62 -4.82
N GLU A 58 -15.19 -1.68 -5.04
CA GLU A 58 -16.64 -1.61 -4.93
C GLU A 58 -17.12 -1.24 -3.52
N LEU A 59 -16.47 -1.78 -2.49
CA LEU A 59 -16.77 -1.45 -1.10
C LEU A 59 -16.44 0.01 -0.78
N ILE A 60 -15.27 0.49 -1.20
CA ILE A 60 -14.86 1.89 -1.01
C ILE A 60 -15.82 2.83 -1.75
N GLN A 61 -16.17 2.51 -2.99
CA GLN A 61 -17.11 3.30 -3.78
C GLN A 61 -18.49 3.33 -3.11
N SER A 62 -19.00 2.19 -2.65
CA SER A 62 -20.27 2.08 -1.94
C SER A 62 -20.26 2.90 -0.65
N ALA A 63 -19.17 2.86 0.12
CA ALA A 63 -19.00 3.69 1.30
C ALA A 63 -18.98 5.18 0.95
N GLY A 64 -18.27 5.57 -0.12
CA GLY A 64 -18.24 6.94 -0.62
C GLY A 64 -19.63 7.47 -0.98
N ILE A 65 -20.45 6.66 -1.65
CA ILE A 65 -21.85 7.00 -1.96
C ILE A 65 -22.66 7.18 -0.68
N LEU A 66 -22.56 6.25 0.27
CA LEU A 66 -23.33 6.31 1.51
C LEU A 66 -22.98 7.54 2.36
N LEU A 67 -21.69 7.90 2.37
CA LEU A 67 -21.16 9.07 3.07
C LEU A 67 -21.29 10.37 2.26
N ARG A 68 -21.76 10.30 1.02
CA ARG A 68 -21.91 11.43 0.08
C ARG A 68 -20.60 12.16 -0.21
N LEU A 69 -19.52 11.41 -0.39
CA LEU A 69 -18.22 11.94 -0.79
C LEU A 69 -18.20 12.24 -2.30
N PRO A 70 -17.52 13.32 -2.73
CA PRO A 70 -17.25 13.53 -4.15
C PRO A 70 -16.39 12.38 -4.71
N GLN A 71 -16.49 12.15 -6.02
CA GLN A 71 -15.61 11.23 -6.76
C GLN A 71 -14.29 11.90 -7.10
#